data_AF-A0A7Y7I1T1-F1
#
_entry.id   AF-A0A7Y7I1T1-F1
#
_cell.length_a   1.000
_cell.length_b   1.000
_cell.length_c   1.000
_cell.angle_alpha   90.00
_cell.angle_beta   90.00
_cell.angle_gamma   90.00
#
_symmetry.space_group_name_H-M   'P 1'
#
loop_
_entity.id
_entity.type
_entity.pdbx_description
1 polymer ?
#
loop_
_entity_poly.entity_id
_entity_poly.type
_entity_poly.pdbx_seq_one_letter_code
_entity_poly.pdbx_strand_id
1 'polypeptide(L)'
;MPKGIPNPAAMYGIYSRSWGFEVSIVRNGVRHHRLFGKASYGGAEQALLHAQDWRDHIVRSVPPQTRSERAEKQRTNNSTGVTGVFHHLAPNGRVRAWMAKTYIAPDEILRTDFSVADLGDDAQALAIRERARQLERMTGLACIHPAEEAIRMGLSAHPAGPREPKRSKSEITRRNNTSGVSGVHFKTPNPSHPGYWLAITYTAGKGSVSKAFSVKTHGAEAARNLAIAERASQLADKLRAEDDALAAGREPASPAPRRQSRGRAATASGAKRNNG
;
A
#
# COMPACT_ATOMS: atom_id res chain seq x y z
N MET A 1 8.20 12.34 13.24
CA MET A 1 9.05 11.17 13.53
C MET A 1 10.47 11.55 13.19
N PRO A 2 11.44 11.34 14.11
CA PRO A 2 12.83 11.69 13.85
C PRO A 2 13.35 10.89 12.66
N LYS A 3 14.06 11.55 11.74
CA LYS A 3 14.77 10.87 10.66
C LYS A 3 15.97 10.13 11.27
N GLY A 4 16.19 8.87 10.88
CA GLY A 4 17.42 8.13 11.20
C GLY A 4 17.31 7.02 12.25
N ILE A 5 16.18 6.85 12.94
CA ILE A 5 15.95 5.68 13.81
C ILE A 5 15.22 4.60 12.99
N PRO A 6 15.78 3.39 12.84
CA PRO A 6 15.08 2.28 12.19
C PRO A 6 13.75 2.00 12.89
N ASN A 7 12.68 1.77 12.13
CA ASN A 7 11.42 1.35 12.72
C ASN A 7 11.63 0.05 13.51
N PRO A 8 11.00 -0.11 14.68
CA PRO A 8 11.01 -1.40 15.38
C PRO A 8 10.44 -2.48 14.46
N ALA A 9 10.83 -3.74 14.69
CA ALA A 9 10.45 -4.86 13.82
C ALA A 9 8.92 -4.95 13.60
N ALA A 10 8.14 -4.71 14.67
CA ALA A 10 6.69 -4.69 14.64
C ALA A 10 6.08 -3.59 13.74
N MET A 11 6.85 -2.55 13.38
CA MET A 11 6.47 -1.42 12.52
C MET A 11 7.24 -1.40 11.20
N TYR A 12 7.93 -2.48 10.84
CA TYR A 12 8.60 -2.58 9.54
C TYR A 12 7.60 -2.33 8.40
N GLY A 13 7.89 -1.37 7.52
CA GLY A 13 7.00 -0.97 6.42
C GLY A 13 5.68 -0.33 6.86
N ILE A 14 5.45 -0.09 8.16
CA ILE A 14 4.25 0.56 8.70
C ILE A 14 4.61 1.94 9.24
N TYR A 15 3.84 2.94 8.82
CA TYR A 15 4.01 4.34 9.19
C TYR A 15 2.78 4.80 9.98
N SER A 16 3.00 5.28 11.20
CA SER A 16 1.95 5.87 12.03
C SER A 16 1.59 7.27 11.53
N ARG A 17 0.29 7.53 11.39
CA ARG A 17 -0.30 8.81 10.97
C ARG A 17 -1.34 9.24 12.00
N SER A 18 -1.69 10.53 12.00
CA SER A 18 -2.73 11.05 12.90
C SER A 18 -4.07 10.32 12.72
N TRP A 19 -4.42 9.99 11.48
CA TRP A 19 -5.67 9.33 11.10
C TRP A 19 -5.64 7.78 11.17
N GLY A 20 -4.47 7.15 11.35
CA GLY A 20 -4.31 5.70 11.28
C GLY A 20 -2.92 5.24 10.91
N PHE A 21 -2.82 4.22 10.07
CA PHE A 21 -1.58 3.60 9.65
C PHE A 21 -1.50 3.49 8.13
N GLU A 22 -0.30 3.66 7.61
CA GLU A 22 0.03 3.46 6.21
C GLU A 22 1.05 2.34 6.13
N VAL A 23 0.79 1.33 5.30
CA VAL A 23 1.76 0.28 5.00
C VAL A 23 2.32 0.54 3.62
N SER A 24 3.65 0.58 3.50
CA SER A 24 4.35 0.82 2.24
C SER A 24 5.63 -0.02 2.21
N ILE A 25 5.64 -1.04 1.35
CA ILE A 25 6.76 -1.94 1.13
C ILE A 25 7.12 -1.91 -0.35
N VAL A 26 8.41 -1.81 -0.66
CA VAL A 26 8.90 -1.87 -2.05
C VAL A 26 9.55 -3.23 -2.29
N ARG A 27 9.12 -3.92 -3.34
CA ARG A 27 9.65 -5.22 -3.77
C ARG A 27 9.87 -5.20 -5.27
N ASN A 28 11.09 -5.56 -5.71
CA ASN A 28 11.44 -5.66 -7.13
C ASN A 28 11.05 -4.40 -7.95
N GLY A 29 11.16 -3.22 -7.34
CA GLY A 29 10.78 -1.94 -7.95
C GLY A 29 9.28 -1.58 -7.87
N VAL A 30 8.41 -2.50 -7.44
CA VAL A 30 6.98 -2.27 -7.25
C VAL A 30 6.67 -1.86 -5.81
N ARG A 31 5.92 -0.77 -5.64
CA ARG A 31 5.47 -0.29 -4.33
C ARG A 31 4.11 -0.88 -3.97
N HIS A 32 4.08 -1.75 -2.97
CA HIS A 32 2.86 -2.24 -2.34
C HIS A 32 2.45 -1.27 -1.24
N HIS A 33 1.33 -0.57 -1.44
CA HIS A 33 0.86 0.47 -0.53
C HIS A 33 -0.62 0.30 -0.17
N ARG A 34 -0.96 0.43 1.13
CA ARG A 34 -2.34 0.40 1.64
C ARG A 34 -2.49 1.24 2.91
N LEU A 35 -3.68 1.85 3.07
CA LEU A 35 -4.02 2.72 4.19
C LEU A 35 -5.05 2.04 5.12
N PHE A 36 -4.84 2.18 6.42
CA PHE A 36 -5.67 1.61 7.49
C PHE A 36 -6.08 2.72 8.46
N GLY A 37 -7.30 3.25 8.31
CA GLY A 37 -7.79 4.34 9.13
C GLY A 37 -8.41 3.87 10.44
N LYS A 38 -8.15 4.57 11.56
CA LYS A 38 -8.71 4.26 12.89
C LYS A 38 -10.23 4.16 12.83
N ALA A 39 -10.85 5.13 12.17
CA ALA A 39 -12.30 5.21 12.05
C ALA A 39 -12.89 4.04 11.24
N SER A 40 -12.13 3.49 10.28
CA SER A 40 -12.59 2.38 9.44
C SER A 40 -12.51 1.01 10.12
N TYR A 41 -11.70 0.88 11.17
CA TYR A 41 -11.48 -0.40 11.86
C TYR A 41 -11.86 -0.32 13.34
N GLY A 42 -12.65 0.67 13.75
CA GLY A 42 -13.14 0.78 15.12
C GLY A 42 -12.16 1.29 16.17
N GLY A 43 -10.89 1.49 15.81
CA GLY A 43 -9.89 2.02 16.73
C GLY A 43 -8.48 2.00 16.16
N ALA A 44 -7.53 2.51 16.95
CA ALA A 44 -6.12 2.45 16.59
C ALA A 44 -5.56 1.02 16.66
N GLU A 45 -5.94 0.25 17.67
CA GLU A 45 -5.46 -1.12 17.88
C GLU A 45 -5.85 -2.03 16.72
N GLN A 46 -7.14 -2.09 16.39
CA GLN A 46 -7.65 -2.87 15.26
C GLN A 46 -7.05 -2.39 13.93
N ALA A 47 -6.91 -1.08 13.70
CA ALA A 47 -6.29 -0.58 12.48
C ALA A 47 -4.81 -1.00 12.35
N LEU A 48 -4.06 -1.02 13.46
CA LEU A 48 -2.67 -1.47 13.50
C LEU A 48 -2.58 -2.97 13.20
N LEU A 49 -3.43 -3.76 13.84
CA LEU A 49 -3.55 -5.19 13.63
C LEU A 49 -3.78 -5.48 12.13
N HIS A 50 -4.77 -4.85 11.49
CA HIS A 50 -5.03 -5.02 10.05
C HIS A 50 -3.83 -4.61 9.18
N ALA A 51 -3.13 -3.54 9.56
CA ALA A 51 -1.92 -3.11 8.87
C ALA A 51 -0.80 -4.16 8.97
N GLN A 52 -0.63 -4.79 10.14
CA GLN A 52 0.36 -5.84 10.37
C GLN A 52 0.02 -7.12 9.60
N ASP A 53 -1.24 -7.58 9.60
CA ASP A 53 -1.64 -8.76 8.81
C ASP A 53 -1.40 -8.55 7.33
N TRP A 54 -1.77 -7.38 6.82
CA TRP A 54 -1.57 -7.08 5.41
C TRP A 54 -0.09 -6.99 5.05
N ARG A 55 0.73 -6.38 5.92
CA ARG A 55 2.19 -6.39 5.77
C ARG A 55 2.71 -7.83 5.74
N ASP A 56 2.33 -8.66 6.70
CA ASP A 56 2.82 -10.03 6.85
C ASP A 56 2.42 -10.88 5.63
N HIS A 57 1.20 -10.69 5.14
CA HIS A 57 0.75 -11.28 3.88
C HIS A 57 1.66 -10.87 2.71
N ILE A 58 1.94 -9.58 2.52
CA ILE A 58 2.83 -9.11 1.44
C ILE A 58 4.25 -9.64 1.59
N VAL A 59 4.79 -9.69 2.81
CA VAL A 59 6.15 -10.21 3.08
C VAL A 59 6.28 -11.70 2.72
N ARG A 60 5.19 -12.48 2.92
CA ARG A 60 5.12 -13.90 2.59
C ARG A 60 4.82 -14.14 1.11
N SER A 61 3.91 -13.37 0.51
CA SER A 61 3.48 -13.58 -0.88
C SER A 61 4.41 -12.95 -1.91
N VAL A 62 5.12 -11.89 -1.56
CA VAL A 62 6.04 -11.17 -2.45
C VAL A 62 7.43 -11.07 -1.82
N PRO A 63 8.22 -12.16 -1.85
CA PRO A 63 9.59 -12.12 -1.36
C PRO A 63 10.46 -11.17 -2.21
N PRO A 64 11.48 -10.53 -1.62
CA PRO A 64 12.50 -9.84 -2.41
C PRO A 64 13.25 -10.83 -3.33
N GLN A 65 13.80 -10.32 -4.43
CA GLN A 65 14.65 -11.10 -5.34
C GLN A 65 15.71 -11.92 -4.59
N THR A 66 16.05 -13.08 -5.14
CA THR A 66 17.10 -13.94 -4.60
C THR A 66 18.47 -13.27 -4.71
N ARG A 67 19.43 -13.74 -3.92
CA ARG A 67 20.81 -13.22 -3.98
C ARG A 67 21.49 -13.55 -5.32
N SER A 68 21.19 -14.71 -5.91
CA SER A 68 21.67 -15.13 -7.23
C SER A 68 21.12 -14.23 -8.33
N GLU A 69 19.80 -14.03 -8.41
CA GLU A 69 19.17 -13.14 -9.41
C GLU A 69 19.74 -11.72 -9.34
N ARG A 70 19.95 -11.20 -8.12
CA ARG A 70 20.57 -9.87 -7.94
C ARG A 70 22.02 -9.85 -8.44
N ALA A 71 22.78 -10.93 -8.24
CA ALA A 71 24.17 -11.03 -8.65
C ALA A 71 24.32 -11.24 -10.17
N GLU A 72 23.31 -11.81 -10.83
CA GLU A 72 23.25 -12.00 -12.27
C GLU A 72 22.89 -10.72 -13.02
N LYS A 73 22.08 -9.85 -12.40
CA LYS A 73 21.61 -8.59 -13.00
C LYS A 73 22.74 -7.81 -13.67
N GLN A 74 22.64 -7.69 -14.99
CA GLN A 74 23.63 -7.00 -15.83
C GLN A 74 23.74 -5.52 -15.43
N ARG A 75 24.97 -5.04 -15.35
CA ARG A 75 25.28 -3.64 -15.07
C ARG A 75 25.70 -2.94 -16.34
N THR A 76 25.38 -1.66 -16.45
CA THR A 76 25.69 -0.83 -17.64
C THR A 76 27.20 -0.74 -17.93
N ASN A 77 28.05 -0.92 -16.92
CA ASN A 77 29.50 -0.89 -17.04
C ASN A 77 30.13 -2.28 -17.26
N ASN A 78 29.33 -3.31 -17.56
CA ASN A 78 29.84 -4.64 -17.81
C ASN A 78 30.36 -4.76 -19.25
N SER A 79 31.68 -4.88 -19.41
CA SER A 79 32.36 -5.06 -20.70
C SER A 79 32.50 -6.52 -21.15
N THR A 80 32.25 -7.50 -20.28
CA THR A 80 32.44 -8.94 -20.56
C THR A 80 31.15 -9.67 -20.94
N GLY A 81 30.00 -9.00 -20.84
CA GLY A 81 28.69 -9.57 -21.11
C GLY A 81 28.09 -10.39 -19.96
N VAL A 82 28.92 -10.95 -19.07
CA VAL A 82 28.48 -11.79 -17.93
C VAL A 82 28.90 -11.16 -16.60
N THR A 83 27.94 -10.93 -15.70
CA THR A 83 28.20 -10.24 -14.42
C THR A 83 29.02 -11.13 -13.47
N GLY A 84 30.16 -10.62 -13.02
CA GLY A 84 31.09 -11.37 -12.15
C GLY A 84 32.15 -12.17 -12.90
N VAL A 85 32.19 -12.07 -14.24
CA VAL A 85 33.31 -12.54 -15.05
C VAL A 85 34.16 -11.36 -15.49
N PHE A 86 35.46 -11.42 -15.23
CA PHE A 86 36.43 -10.38 -15.54
C PHE A 86 37.52 -10.93 -16.44
N HIS A 87 38.17 -10.06 -17.22
CA HIS A 87 39.39 -10.40 -17.94
C HIS A 87 40.57 -9.62 -17.37
N HIS A 88 41.72 -10.28 -17.30
CA HIS A 88 43.00 -9.63 -17.02
C HIS A 88 43.70 -9.32 -18.34
N LEU A 89 44.02 -8.07 -18.58
CA LEU A 89 44.79 -7.65 -19.74
C LEU A 89 46.29 -7.70 -19.43
N ALA A 90 47.07 -8.18 -20.39
CA ALA A 90 48.51 -8.00 -20.42
C ALA A 90 48.87 -6.56 -20.84
N PRO A 91 50.12 -6.11 -20.66
CA PRO A 91 50.55 -4.75 -21.05
C PRO A 91 50.33 -4.43 -22.53
N ASN A 92 50.28 -5.45 -23.39
CA ASN A 92 50.00 -5.34 -24.82
C ASN A 92 48.49 -5.27 -25.15
N GLY A 93 47.62 -5.18 -24.16
CA GLY A 93 46.16 -5.12 -24.32
C GLY A 93 45.47 -6.46 -24.64
N ARG A 94 46.22 -7.56 -24.75
CA ARG A 94 45.63 -8.90 -24.98
C ARG A 94 45.12 -9.50 -23.67
N VAL A 95 44.05 -10.28 -23.74
CA VAL A 95 43.52 -11.01 -22.57
C VAL A 95 44.51 -12.11 -22.17
N ARG A 96 44.99 -12.03 -20.93
CA ARG A 96 45.92 -12.99 -20.32
C ARG A 96 45.18 -14.09 -19.55
N ALA A 97 44.08 -13.74 -18.89
CA ALA A 97 43.31 -14.67 -18.08
C ALA A 97 41.87 -14.20 -17.95
N TRP A 98 40.97 -15.14 -17.70
CA TRP A 98 39.58 -14.91 -17.33
C TRP A 98 39.36 -15.29 -15.87
N MET A 99 38.59 -14.49 -15.14
CA MET A 99 38.31 -14.70 -13.72
C MET A 99 36.81 -14.78 -13.49
N ALA A 100 36.37 -15.81 -12.77
CA ALA A 100 35.04 -15.87 -12.17
C ALA A 100 35.12 -15.43 -10.70
N LYS A 101 34.35 -14.41 -10.31
CA LYS A 101 34.31 -13.88 -8.94
C LYS A 101 32.88 -13.68 -8.43
N THR A 102 32.60 -14.26 -7.27
CA THR A 102 31.27 -14.26 -6.64
C THR A 102 31.36 -14.01 -5.14
N TYR A 103 30.47 -13.16 -4.61
CA TYR A 103 30.33 -12.90 -3.17
C TYR A 103 29.19 -13.75 -2.59
N ILE A 104 29.52 -14.85 -1.92
CA ILE A 104 28.54 -15.82 -1.37
C ILE A 104 28.08 -15.43 0.02
N ALA A 105 28.92 -14.77 0.82
CA ALA A 105 28.56 -14.22 2.13
C ALA A 105 29.36 -12.92 2.36
N PRO A 106 29.08 -12.13 3.42
CA PRO A 106 29.88 -10.94 3.73
C PRO A 106 31.40 -11.19 3.73
N ASP A 107 31.82 -12.36 4.23
CA ASP A 107 33.24 -12.74 4.36
C ASP A 107 33.64 -13.91 3.46
N GLU A 108 32.75 -14.37 2.57
CA GLU A 108 33.01 -15.52 1.70
C GLU A 108 32.95 -15.10 0.22
N ILE A 109 34.11 -15.15 -0.43
CA ILE A 109 34.28 -14.80 -1.84
C ILE A 109 34.84 -16.01 -2.56
N LEU A 110 34.11 -16.51 -3.57
CA LEU A 110 34.65 -17.49 -4.50
C LEU A 110 35.33 -16.78 -5.66
N ARG A 111 36.56 -17.20 -5.94
CA ARG A 111 37.37 -16.68 -7.02
C ARG A 111 38.12 -17.83 -7.67
N THR A 112 38.01 -17.92 -8.99
CA THR A 112 38.75 -18.88 -9.81
C THR A 112 39.29 -18.18 -11.04
N ASP A 113 40.58 -18.38 -11.31
CA ASP A 113 41.31 -17.77 -12.43
C ASP A 113 41.62 -18.84 -13.49
N PHE A 114 41.41 -18.49 -14.76
CA PHE A 114 41.61 -19.34 -15.93
C PHE A 114 42.58 -18.65 -16.89
N SER A 115 43.81 -19.17 -16.97
CA SER A 115 44.88 -18.65 -17.81
C SER A 115 44.62 -18.94 -19.30
N VAL A 116 44.71 -17.91 -20.14
CA VAL A 116 44.59 -18.08 -21.61
C VAL A 116 45.81 -18.78 -22.17
N ALA A 117 46.97 -18.69 -21.51
CA ALA A 117 48.18 -19.39 -21.96
C ALA A 117 48.02 -20.92 -21.90
N ASP A 118 47.27 -21.41 -20.90
CA ASP A 118 47.11 -22.85 -20.66
C ASP A 118 45.84 -23.41 -21.32
N LEU A 119 44.78 -22.60 -21.40
CA LEU A 119 43.44 -23.04 -21.82
C LEU A 119 42.99 -22.45 -23.16
N GLY A 120 43.74 -21.51 -23.72
CA GLY A 120 43.40 -20.84 -24.99
C GLY A 120 42.02 -20.17 -24.96
N ASP A 121 41.27 -20.36 -26.04
CA ASP A 121 39.94 -19.77 -26.23
C ASP A 121 38.89 -20.33 -25.25
N ASP A 122 39.12 -21.53 -24.69
CA ASP A 122 38.20 -22.16 -23.74
C ASP A 122 38.20 -21.47 -22.36
N ALA A 123 39.21 -20.65 -22.06
CA ALA A 123 39.36 -19.97 -20.77
C ALA A 123 38.12 -19.12 -20.43
N GLN A 124 37.54 -18.43 -21.41
CA GLN A 124 36.34 -17.61 -21.21
C GLN A 124 35.13 -18.49 -20.89
N ALA A 125 34.91 -19.55 -21.66
CA ALA A 125 33.80 -20.47 -21.46
C ALA A 125 33.90 -21.21 -20.12
N LEU A 126 35.11 -21.54 -19.67
CA LEU A 126 35.37 -22.10 -18.34
C LEU A 126 35.04 -21.10 -17.22
N ALA A 127 35.44 -19.84 -17.36
CA ALA A 127 35.10 -18.81 -16.39
C ALA A 127 33.58 -18.58 -16.29
N ILE A 128 32.86 -18.62 -17.40
CA ILE A 128 31.39 -18.52 -17.42
C ILE A 128 30.74 -19.73 -16.73
N ARG A 129 31.20 -20.95 -17.03
CA ARG A 129 30.71 -22.19 -16.39
C ARG A 129 30.97 -22.20 -14.88
N GLU A 130 32.16 -21.77 -14.47
CA GLU A 130 32.51 -21.66 -13.07
C GLU A 130 31.68 -20.60 -12.36
N ARG A 131 31.42 -19.46 -13.00
CA ARG A 131 30.50 -18.45 -12.47
C ARG A 131 29.09 -19.01 -12.25
N ALA A 132 28.57 -19.84 -13.16
CA ALA A 132 27.28 -20.50 -12.97
C ALA A 132 27.27 -21.42 -11.74
N ARG A 133 28.32 -22.24 -11.55
CA ARG A 133 28.47 -23.07 -10.34
C ARG A 133 28.55 -22.24 -9.05
N GLN A 134 29.26 -21.11 -9.09
CA GLN A 134 29.35 -20.21 -7.94
C GLN A 134 27.98 -19.58 -7.60
N LEU A 135 27.13 -19.31 -8.60
CA LEU A 135 25.76 -18.81 -8.42
C LEU A 135 24.83 -19.86 -7.82
N GLU A 136 24.97 -21.14 -8.20
CA GLU A 136 24.19 -22.24 -7.62
C GLU A 136 24.42 -22.39 -6.12
N ARG A 137 25.62 -22.06 -5.63
CA ARG A 137 25.94 -22.04 -4.20
C ARG A 137 25.35 -20.83 -3.47
N MET A 138 24.91 -19.79 -4.18
CA MET A 138 24.26 -18.63 -3.56
C MET A 138 22.83 -18.97 -3.15
N THR A 139 22.59 -19.06 -1.84
CA THR A 139 21.26 -19.30 -1.27
C THR A 139 20.69 -18.06 -0.60
N GLY A 140 19.36 -18.02 -0.46
CA GLY A 140 18.65 -16.99 0.29
C GLY A 140 18.22 -15.75 -0.50
N LEU A 141 17.52 -14.86 0.19
CA LEU A 141 16.94 -13.64 -0.40
C LEU A 141 17.87 -12.43 -0.21
N ALA A 142 17.83 -11.50 -1.16
CA ALA A 142 18.65 -10.30 -1.08
C ALA A 142 18.02 -9.24 -0.15
N CYS A 143 18.85 -8.63 0.70
CA CYS A 143 18.45 -7.48 1.55
C CYS A 143 17.20 -7.74 2.40
N ILE A 144 17.22 -8.80 3.19
CA ILE A 144 16.15 -9.08 4.15
C ILE A 144 16.29 -8.13 5.34
N HIS A 145 15.23 -7.41 5.69
CA HIS A 145 15.19 -6.70 6.96
C HIS A 145 15.02 -7.73 8.10
N PRO A 146 15.72 -7.65 9.25
CA PRO A 146 15.64 -8.67 10.31
C PRO A 146 14.21 -9.01 10.74
N ALA A 147 13.33 -8.00 10.77
CA ALA A 147 11.90 -8.19 11.05
C ALA A 147 11.17 -9.14 10.08
N GLU A 148 11.59 -9.20 8.81
CA GLU A 148 10.96 -10.08 7.82
C GLU A 148 11.27 -11.55 8.08
N GLU A 149 12.46 -11.87 8.59
CA GLU A 149 12.81 -13.25 8.93
C GLU A 149 11.85 -13.79 9.98
N ALA A 150 11.62 -13.03 11.05
CA ALA A 150 10.62 -13.37 12.07
C ALA A 150 9.21 -13.55 11.48
N ILE A 151 8.78 -12.64 10.59
CA ILE A 151 7.46 -12.72 9.94
C ILE A 151 7.34 -13.97 9.05
N ARG A 152 8.41 -14.36 8.34
CA ARG A 152 8.45 -15.56 7.49
C ARG A 152 8.47 -16.84 8.32
N MET A 153 9.17 -16.84 9.45
CA MET A 153 9.18 -17.95 10.41
C MET A 153 7.86 -18.07 11.20
N GLY A 154 6.87 -17.21 10.94
CA GLY A 154 5.57 -17.27 11.62
C GLY A 154 5.57 -16.65 13.03
N LEU A 155 6.68 -16.07 13.46
CA LEU A 155 6.82 -15.36 14.74
C LEU A 155 6.23 -13.94 14.64
N SER A 156 4.98 -13.83 14.15
CA SER A 156 4.30 -12.54 14.08
C SER A 156 4.16 -11.98 15.51
N ALA A 157 4.78 -10.82 15.74
CA ALA A 157 4.87 -10.17 17.05
C ALA A 157 3.53 -9.62 17.59
N HIS A 158 2.40 -9.87 16.90
CA HIS A 158 1.09 -9.34 17.26
C HIS A 158 0.09 -10.48 17.53
N PRO A 159 -0.87 -10.29 18.46
CA PRO A 159 -1.74 -11.36 18.91
C PRO A 159 -2.70 -11.81 17.81
N ALA A 160 -2.95 -13.12 17.78
CA ALA A 160 -4.01 -13.75 16.99
C ALA A 160 -5.38 -13.48 17.62
N GLY A 161 -5.80 -12.21 17.66
CA GLY A 161 -7.12 -11.79 18.10
C GLY A 161 -8.12 -11.67 16.95
N PRO A 162 -9.44 -11.70 17.23
CA PRO A 162 -10.46 -11.45 16.22
C PRO A 162 -10.27 -10.05 15.61
N ARG A 163 -10.38 -10.00 14.27
CA ARG A 163 -10.25 -8.76 13.50
C ARG A 163 -11.63 -8.23 13.18
N GLU A 164 -11.92 -7.01 13.61
CA GLU A 164 -13.17 -6.35 13.22
C GLU A 164 -13.18 -6.13 11.70
N PRO A 165 -14.28 -6.41 10.99
CA PRO A 165 -14.38 -6.11 9.58
C PRO A 165 -14.27 -4.59 9.36
N LYS A 166 -13.84 -4.22 8.15
CA LYS A 166 -13.75 -2.81 7.77
C LYS A 166 -15.15 -2.20 7.75
N ARG A 167 -15.38 -1.20 8.61
CA ARG A 167 -16.63 -0.45 8.70
C ARG A 167 -16.93 0.26 7.39
N SER A 168 -18.21 0.25 7.01
CA SER A 168 -18.66 0.96 5.82
C SER A 168 -18.56 2.47 6.02
N LYS A 169 -18.50 3.26 4.94
CA LYS A 169 -18.50 4.74 5.05
C LYS A 169 -19.75 5.27 5.78
N SER A 170 -20.83 4.49 5.74
CA SER A 170 -22.13 4.81 6.35
C SER A 170 -22.17 4.58 7.86
N GLU A 171 -21.25 3.78 8.41
CA GLU A 171 -21.08 3.57 9.86
C GLU A 171 -20.08 4.54 10.48
N ILE A 172 -19.15 5.07 9.67
CA ILE A 172 -18.08 5.94 10.17
C ILE A 172 -18.62 7.33 10.50
N THR A 173 -18.76 7.63 11.79
CA THR A 173 -19.10 8.97 12.29
C THR A 173 -17.89 9.90 12.15
N ARG A 174 -18.09 11.06 11.49
CA ARG A 174 -17.04 12.07 11.32
C ARG A 174 -16.92 12.96 12.56
N ARG A 175 -15.72 13.49 12.82
CA ARG A 175 -15.45 14.37 13.98
C ARG A 175 -16.33 15.62 14.07
N ASN A 176 -16.82 16.11 12.94
CA ASN A 176 -17.66 17.31 12.84
C ASN A 176 -19.15 16.99 12.88
N ASN A 177 -19.50 15.73 13.15
CA ASN A 177 -20.88 15.31 13.23
C ASN A 177 -21.41 15.49 14.66
N THR A 178 -22.31 16.45 14.84
CA THR A 178 -22.95 16.77 16.12
C THR A 178 -24.09 15.82 16.48
N SER A 179 -24.59 15.01 15.55
CA SER A 179 -25.67 14.05 15.83
C SER A 179 -25.20 12.79 16.56
N GLY A 180 -23.91 12.46 16.45
CA GLY A 180 -23.34 11.16 16.89
C GLY A 180 -23.56 10.02 15.88
N VAL A 181 -24.42 10.19 14.88
CA VAL A 181 -24.80 9.13 13.91
C VAL A 181 -24.41 9.53 12.50
N SER A 182 -23.60 8.71 11.83
CA SER A 182 -23.20 8.96 10.44
C SER A 182 -24.42 9.01 9.50
N GLY A 183 -24.49 10.06 8.68
CA GLY A 183 -25.63 10.34 7.80
C GLY A 183 -26.76 11.14 8.45
N VAL A 184 -26.63 11.58 9.71
CA VAL A 184 -27.55 12.52 10.35
C VAL A 184 -26.85 13.86 10.55
N HIS A 185 -27.43 14.93 10.02
CA HIS A 185 -26.82 16.26 10.03
C HIS A 185 -27.83 17.34 10.42
N PHE A 186 -27.39 18.30 11.22
CA PHE A 186 -28.15 19.52 11.48
C PHE A 186 -27.90 20.53 10.35
N LYS A 187 -28.97 21.04 9.75
CA LYS A 187 -28.92 22.15 8.79
C LYS A 187 -29.20 23.45 9.53
N THR A 188 -28.26 24.38 9.38
CA THR A 188 -28.21 25.62 10.15
C THR A 188 -29.48 26.45 10.02
N PRO A 189 -29.88 27.17 11.08
CA PRO A 189 -30.98 28.10 11.03
C PRO A 189 -30.75 29.21 10.00
N ASN A 190 -31.84 29.72 9.44
CA ASN A 190 -31.87 30.97 8.71
C ASN A 190 -32.92 31.89 9.35
N PRO A 191 -32.98 33.18 8.99
CA PRO A 191 -33.92 34.12 9.62
C PRO A 191 -35.40 33.67 9.56
N SER A 192 -35.77 32.84 8.58
CA SER A 192 -37.12 32.31 8.39
C SER A 192 -37.38 30.93 9.04
N HIS A 193 -36.35 30.23 9.51
CA HIS A 193 -36.47 28.83 9.95
C HIS A 193 -35.40 28.45 10.99
N PRO A 194 -35.78 27.86 12.14
CA PRO A 194 -34.86 27.51 13.24
C PRO A 194 -33.93 26.31 12.95
N GLY A 195 -33.73 25.97 11.68
CA GLY A 195 -32.98 24.78 11.25
C GLY A 195 -33.78 23.47 11.29
N TYR A 196 -33.19 22.40 10.76
CA TYR A 196 -33.80 21.07 10.71
C TYR A 196 -32.74 19.98 10.78
N TRP A 197 -33.13 18.80 11.26
CA TRP A 197 -32.30 17.60 11.24
C TRP A 197 -32.59 16.78 10.00
N LEU A 198 -31.56 16.36 9.28
CA LEU A 198 -31.65 15.59 8.04
C LEU A 198 -31.03 14.21 8.23
N ALA A 199 -31.80 13.16 7.96
CA ALA A 199 -31.30 11.80 7.77
C ALA A 199 -31.06 11.56 6.28
N ILE A 200 -29.89 11.04 5.91
CA ILE A 200 -29.56 10.70 4.51
C ILE A 200 -28.83 9.35 4.41
N THR A 201 -29.26 8.52 3.46
CA THR A 201 -28.68 7.21 3.15
C THR A 201 -28.40 7.10 1.65
N TYR A 202 -27.23 6.58 1.31
CA TYR A 202 -26.84 6.31 -0.07
C TYR A 202 -26.94 4.81 -0.36
N THR A 203 -27.72 4.49 -1.39
CA THR A 203 -27.92 3.12 -1.88
C THR A 203 -27.28 3.01 -3.27
N ALA A 204 -26.39 2.04 -3.44
CA ALA A 204 -25.68 1.84 -4.70
C ALA A 204 -26.68 1.65 -5.86
N GLY A 205 -26.51 2.39 -6.95
CA GLY A 205 -27.38 2.32 -8.14
C GLY A 205 -28.78 2.96 -8.01
N LYS A 206 -29.28 3.20 -6.80
CA LYS A 206 -30.65 3.75 -6.56
C LYS A 206 -30.68 5.22 -6.11
N GLY A 207 -29.52 5.81 -5.82
CA GLY A 207 -29.40 7.22 -5.40
C GLY A 207 -29.42 7.38 -3.87
N SER A 208 -29.88 8.53 -3.39
CA SER A 208 -29.94 8.85 -1.97
C SER A 208 -31.38 8.98 -1.47
N VAL A 209 -31.69 8.30 -0.37
CA VAL A 209 -32.93 8.51 0.38
C VAL A 209 -32.64 9.50 1.50
N SER A 210 -33.47 10.53 1.64
CA SER A 210 -33.31 11.53 2.69
C SER A 210 -34.63 12.03 3.23
N LYS A 211 -34.67 12.36 4.53
CA LYS A 211 -35.85 12.93 5.19
C LYS A 211 -35.44 13.95 6.24
N ALA A 212 -36.15 15.07 6.27
CA ALA A 212 -35.86 16.22 7.12
C ALA A 212 -36.94 16.39 8.19
N PHE A 213 -36.51 16.77 9.39
CA PHE A 213 -37.36 17.01 10.56
C PHE A 213 -37.09 18.42 11.09
N SER A 214 -38.10 19.29 10.99
CA SER A 214 -37.99 20.70 11.38
C SER A 214 -37.93 20.87 12.89
N VAL A 215 -37.00 21.71 13.36
CA VAL A 215 -36.94 22.12 14.77
C VAL A 215 -38.17 22.92 15.17
N LYS A 216 -38.76 23.68 14.24
CA LYS A 216 -39.98 24.48 14.50
C LYS A 216 -41.17 23.61 14.90
N THR A 217 -41.27 22.42 14.31
CA THR A 217 -42.42 21.52 14.50
C THR A 217 -42.24 20.58 15.68
N HIS A 218 -41.05 20.02 15.85
CA HIS A 218 -40.80 18.94 16.83
C HIS A 218 -39.95 19.37 18.02
N GLY A 219 -39.35 20.56 18.00
CA GLY A 219 -38.29 20.93 18.94
C GLY A 219 -36.95 20.30 18.57
N ALA A 220 -35.86 20.84 19.12
CA ALA A 220 -34.50 20.49 18.69
C ALA A 220 -34.12 19.04 18.97
N GLU A 221 -34.46 18.53 20.16
CA GLU A 221 -34.13 17.16 20.56
C GLU A 221 -35.03 16.13 19.89
N ALA A 222 -36.35 16.35 19.83
CA ALA A 222 -37.23 15.38 19.20
C ALA A 222 -36.99 15.29 17.69
N ALA A 223 -36.73 16.42 17.02
CA ALA A 223 -36.33 16.40 15.60
C ALA A 223 -35.03 15.61 15.37
N ARG A 224 -34.06 15.71 16.30
CA ARG A 224 -32.82 14.92 16.26
C ARG A 224 -33.11 13.43 16.40
N ASN A 225 -33.91 13.05 17.38
CA ASN A 225 -34.24 11.64 17.65
C ASN A 225 -35.03 11.02 16.50
N LEU A 226 -35.98 11.76 15.92
CA LEU A 226 -36.70 11.35 14.72
C LEU A 226 -35.76 11.11 13.53
N ALA A 227 -34.79 12.01 13.32
CA ALA A 227 -33.80 11.83 12.27
C ALA A 227 -32.91 10.60 12.51
N ILE A 228 -32.55 10.30 13.75
CA ILE A 228 -31.79 9.09 14.11
C ILE A 228 -32.61 7.82 13.85
N ALA A 229 -33.87 7.79 14.27
CA ALA A 229 -34.77 6.65 14.06
C ALA A 229 -35.03 6.39 12.57
N GLU A 230 -35.26 7.47 11.80
CA GLU A 230 -35.41 7.38 10.35
C GLU A 230 -34.12 6.87 9.69
N ARG A 231 -32.95 7.33 10.13
CA ARG A 231 -31.67 6.83 9.62
C ARG A 231 -31.50 5.34 9.89
N ALA A 232 -31.89 4.85 11.07
CA ALA A 232 -31.86 3.43 11.39
C ALA A 232 -32.76 2.63 10.45
N SER A 233 -33.96 3.14 10.17
CA SER A 233 -34.91 2.53 9.24
C SER A 233 -34.34 2.45 7.82
N GLN A 234 -33.76 3.55 7.32
CA GLN A 234 -33.13 3.58 5.99
C GLN A 234 -31.93 2.60 5.86
N LEU A 235 -31.18 2.39 6.95
CA LEU A 235 -30.10 1.40 6.97
C LEU A 235 -30.64 -0.03 6.96
N ALA A 236 -31.71 -0.31 7.71
CA ALA A 236 -32.37 -1.62 7.69
C ALA A 236 -32.97 -1.94 6.31
N ASP A 237 -33.57 -0.96 5.63
CA ASP A 237 -34.09 -1.13 4.26
C ASP A 237 -32.98 -1.39 3.26
N LYS A 238 -31.85 -0.70 3.42
CA LYS A 238 -30.67 -0.92 2.59
C LYS A 238 -30.11 -2.33 2.75
N LEU A 239 -29.96 -2.81 3.99
CA LEU A 239 -29.47 -4.16 4.27
C LEU A 239 -30.41 -5.21 3.66
N ARG A 240 -31.71 -5.09 3.88
CA ARG A 240 -32.72 -5.97 3.26
C ARG A 240 -32.61 -6.00 1.73
N ALA A 241 -32.47 -4.84 1.10
CA ALA A 241 -32.33 -4.76 -0.35
C ALA A 241 -31.01 -5.35 -0.88
N GLU A 242 -29.93 -5.30 -0.09
CA GLU A 242 -28.64 -5.94 -0.42
C GLU A 242 -28.74 -7.47 -0.29
N ASP A 243 -29.39 -7.97 0.75
CA ASP A 243 -29.66 -9.39 0.96
C ASP A 243 -30.55 -9.98 -0.15
N ASP A 244 -31.62 -9.27 -0.53
CA ASP A 244 -32.50 -9.67 -1.64
C ASP A 244 -31.75 -9.71 -2.98
N ALA A 245 -30.82 -8.78 -3.21
CA ALA A 245 -30.02 -8.75 -4.43
C ALA A 245 -28.99 -9.90 -4.48
N LEU A 246 -28.38 -10.23 -3.35
CA LEU A 246 -27.50 -11.39 -3.19
C LEU A 246 -28.25 -12.69 -3.42
N ALA A 247 -29.45 -12.84 -2.84
CA ALA A 247 -30.31 -14.01 -3.04
C ALA A 247 -30.75 -14.17 -4.50
N ALA A 248 -30.94 -13.06 -5.22
CA ALA A 248 -31.27 -13.05 -6.65
C ALA A 248 -30.04 -13.24 -7.58
N GLY A 249 -28.85 -13.49 -7.04
CA GLY A 249 -27.63 -13.70 -7.83
C GLY A 249 -27.13 -12.47 -8.60
N ARG A 250 -27.59 -11.26 -8.24
CA ARG A 250 -27.12 -10.01 -8.85
C ARG A 250 -25.90 -9.53 -8.06
N GLU A 251 -24.72 -9.59 -8.68
CA GLU A 251 -23.51 -9.03 -8.10
C GLU A 251 -23.72 -7.55 -7.70
N PRO A 252 -23.21 -7.13 -6.53
CA PRO A 252 -23.32 -5.74 -6.10
C PRO A 252 -22.60 -4.84 -7.11
N ALA A 253 -23.35 -3.92 -7.71
CA ALA A 253 -22.83 -2.98 -8.70
C ALA A 253 -21.60 -2.25 -8.12
N SER A 254 -20.42 -2.52 -8.70
CA SER A 254 -19.19 -1.82 -8.36
C SER A 254 -19.41 -0.31 -8.46
N PRO A 255 -18.94 0.49 -7.47
CA PRO A 255 -19.10 1.93 -7.53
C PRO A 255 -18.38 2.45 -8.78
N ALA A 256 -19.15 3.01 -9.72
CA ALA A 256 -18.63 3.54 -10.97
C ALA A 256 -17.43 4.47 -10.73
N PRO A 257 -16.35 4.37 -11.52
CA PRO A 257 -15.18 5.22 -11.35
C PRO A 257 -15.59 6.69 -11.48
N ARG A 258 -15.23 7.47 -10.47
CA ARG A 258 -15.47 8.91 -10.39
C ARG A 258 -14.82 9.57 -11.61
N ARG A 259 -15.63 10.18 -12.48
CA ARG A 259 -15.15 11.11 -13.52
C ARG A 259 -14.21 12.11 -12.86
N GLN A 260 -12.92 12.06 -13.22
CA GLN A 260 -11.95 13.05 -12.79
C GLN A 260 -12.48 14.41 -13.24
N SER A 261 -12.65 15.34 -12.30
CA SER A 261 -12.97 16.73 -12.59
C SER A 261 -11.85 17.27 -13.49
N ARG A 262 -12.16 17.47 -14.78
CA ARG A 262 -11.31 18.25 -15.69
C ARG A 262 -11.03 19.59 -15.02
N GLY A 263 -9.74 19.88 -14.81
CA GLY A 263 -9.28 21.13 -14.22
C GLY A 263 -9.84 22.31 -15.01
N ARG A 264 -10.35 23.30 -14.29
CA ARG A 264 -10.63 24.63 -14.84
C ARG A 264 -9.34 25.18 -15.43
N ALA A 265 -9.33 25.35 -16.76
CA ALA A 265 -8.33 26.15 -17.44
C ALA A 265 -8.36 27.57 -16.88
N ALA A 266 -7.22 28.03 -16.36
CA ALA A 266 -7.03 29.42 -15.99
C ALA A 266 -6.95 30.24 -17.28
N THR A 267 -7.94 31.11 -17.50
CA THR A 267 -7.91 32.16 -18.51
C THR A 267 -6.81 33.16 -18.16
N ALA A 268 -5.76 33.22 -18.97
CA ALA A 268 -4.77 34.28 -18.95
C ALA A 268 -5.42 35.57 -19.48
N SER A 269 -5.63 36.55 -18.60
CA SER A 269 -5.96 37.93 -18.99
C SER A 269 -4.67 38.72 -19.08
N GLY A 270 -4.32 39.10 -20.31
CA GLY A 270 -3.32 40.13 -20.56
C GLY A 270 -3.96 41.51 -20.46
N ALA A 271 -3.29 42.41 -19.74
CA ALA A 271 -3.50 43.86 -19.90
C ALA A 271 -2.15 44.54 -19.69
N LYS A 272 -1.52 44.88 -20.81
CA LYS A 272 -0.31 45.69 -20.88
C LYS A 272 -0.71 47.16 -20.68
N ARG A 273 0.15 47.85 -19.95
CA ARG A 273 0.12 49.26 -19.54
C ARG A 273 -0.01 50.23 -20.74
N ASN A 274 -0.73 51.33 -20.52
CA ASN A 274 -0.39 52.65 -21.07
C ASN A 274 -1.09 53.75 -20.26
N ASN A 275 -0.32 54.52 -19.47
CA ASN A 275 -0.35 55.98 -19.40
C ASN A 275 0.59 56.50 -18.30
N GLY A 276 1.43 57.47 -18.66
CA GLY A 276 2.37 58.18 -17.78
C GLY A 276 3.79 58.10 -18.30
#